data_AF-A0A4Y5SMV3-F1
#
_entry.id   AF-A0A4Y5SMV3-F1
#
_cell.length_a   1.000
_cell.length_b   1.000
_cell.length_c   1.000
_cell.angle_alpha   90.00
_cell.angle_beta   90.00
_cell.angle_gamma   90.00
#
_symmetry.space_group_name_H-M   'P 1'
#
loop_
_entity.id
_entity.type
_entity.pdbx_description
1 polymer ?
#
loop_
_entity_poly.entity_id
_entity_poly.type
_entity_poly.pdbx_seq_one_letter_code
_entity_poly.pdbx_strand_id
1 'polypeptide(L)' 'MTTDLVLDTSGFDVLFLACTKRADAKLVTDDKKMYEKAVKAGIKAELLRETTSSP' A
#
# COMPACT_ATOMS: atom_id res chain seq x y z
N MET A 1 18.14 -10.94 8.42
CA MET A 1 16.85 -10.68 7.74
C MET A 1 16.39 -9.28 8.06
N THR A 2 16.63 -8.27 7.19
CA THR A 2 15.89 -6.97 7.16
C THR A 2 16.41 -5.98 6.10
N THR A 3 16.88 -6.42 4.93
CA THR A 3 17.39 -5.48 3.89
C THR A 3 16.66 -5.53 2.55
N ASP A 4 15.83 -6.54 2.28
CA ASP A 4 15.21 -6.71 0.95
C ASP A 4 13.90 -5.94 0.72
N LEU A 5 13.38 -5.25 1.75
CA LEU A 5 12.11 -4.51 1.65
C LEU A 5 12.26 -3.07 1.13
N VAL A 6 13.48 -2.55 1.02
CA VAL A 6 13.71 -1.11 0.79
C VAL A 6 13.97 -0.76 -0.68
N LEU A 7 14.38 -1.71 -1.53
CA LEU A 7 14.97 -1.39 -2.82
C LEU A 7 13.99 -1.14 -3.98
N ASP A 8 12.68 -1.36 -3.81
CA ASP A 8 11.69 -1.23 -4.91
C ASP A 8 10.36 -0.58 -4.47
N THR A 9 10.45 0.25 -3.42
CA THR A 9 9.35 1.07 -2.92
C THR A 9 9.57 2.50 -3.38
N SER A 10 8.60 3.11 -4.06
CA SER A 10 8.67 4.55 -4.32
C SER A 10 8.74 5.28 -2.97
N GLY A 11 9.47 6.41 -2.90
CA GLY A 11 9.49 7.22 -1.68
C GLY A 11 8.09 7.67 -1.23
N PHE A 12 7.16 7.77 -2.18
CA PHE A 12 5.75 8.08 -1.90
C PHE A 12 5.02 6.92 -1.23
N ASP A 13 5.29 5.66 -1.61
CA ASP A 13 4.70 4.48 -0.94
C ASP A 13 5.01 4.53 0.56
N VAL A 14 6.27 4.79 0.90
CA VAL A 14 6.73 4.87 2.29
C VAL A 14 6.02 6.00 3.04
N LEU A 15 5.88 7.18 2.42
CA LEU A 15 5.21 8.33 3.03
C LEU A 15 3.73 8.03 3.33
N PHE A 16 2.98 7.52 2.34
CA PHE A 16 1.56 7.24 2.53
C PHE A 16 1.31 6.12 3.54
N LEU A 17 2.13 5.06 3.53
CA LEU A 17 2.04 3.98 4.53
C LEU A 17 2.33 4.51 5.94
N ALA A 18 3.36 5.34 6.10
CA ALA A 18 3.70 5.95 7.39
C ALA A 18 2.60 6.88 7.90
N CYS A 19 2.05 7.74 7.05
CA CYS A 19 0.95 8.64 7.39
C CYS A 19 -0.30 7.86 7.81
N THR A 20 -0.68 6.85 7.02
CA THR A 20 -1.86 6.02 7.30
C THR A 20 -1.72 5.32 8.64
N LYS A 21 -0.56 4.71 8.91
CA LYS A 21 -0.28 4.03 10.17
C LYS A 21 -0.29 4.99 11.37
N ARG A 22 0.34 6.16 11.22
CA ARG A 22 0.40 7.16 12.30
C ARG A 22 -0.97 7.72 12.64
N ALA A 23 -1.85 7.85 11.65
CA ALA A 23 -3.20 8.38 11.82
C ALA A 23 -4.25 7.32 12.19
N ASP A 24 -3.90 6.03 12.26
CA ASP A 24 -4.85 4.89 12.29
C ASP A 24 -5.97 5.04 11.23
N ALA A 25 -5.57 5.54 10.07
CA ALA A 25 -6.48 5.78 8.95
C ALA A 25 -6.60 4.52 8.07
N LYS A 26 -7.55 4.56 7.14
CA LYS A 26 -7.68 3.57 6.06
C LYS A 26 -6.97 4.09 4.81
N LEU A 27 -6.05 3.31 4.25
CA LEU A 27 -5.45 3.60 2.95
C LEU A 27 -6.46 3.29 1.84
N VAL A 28 -6.66 4.23 0.92
CA VAL A 28 -7.44 4.02 -0.29
C VAL A 28 -6.50 4.23 -1.47
N THR A 29 -6.36 3.23 -2.34
CA THR A 29 -5.40 3.27 -3.46
C THR A 29 -5.95 2.48 -4.66
N ASP A 30 -5.59 2.84 -5.88
CA ASP A 30 -5.81 2.04 -7.09
C ASP A 30 -4.55 1.24 -7.50
N ASP A 31 -3.41 1.48 -6.84
CA ASP A 31 -2.18 0.71 -7.03
C ASP A 31 -2.24 -0.61 -6.23
N LYS A 32 -2.33 -1.73 -6.96
CA LYS A 32 -2.35 -3.08 -6.39
C LYS A 32 -1.12 -3.39 -5.54
N LYS A 33 0.09 -3.00 -5.97
CA LYS A 33 1.33 -3.25 -5.21
C LYS A 33 1.32 -2.47 -3.90
N MET A 34 0.82 -1.24 -3.91
CA MET A 34 0.70 -0.42 -2.70
C MET A 34 -0.33 -1.01 -1.72
N TYR A 35 -1.48 -1.47 -2.23
CA TYR A 35 -2.48 -2.18 -1.44
C TYR A 35 -1.89 -3.43 -0.77
N GLU A 36 -1.19 -4.28 -1.53
CA GLU A 36 -0.56 -5.49 -1.00
C GLU A 36 0.49 -5.18 0.08
N LYS A 37 1.31 -4.13 -0.12
CA LYS A 37 2.27 -3.66 0.89
C LYS A 37 1.56 -3.19 2.17
N ALA A 38 0.44 -2.48 2.04
CA ALA A 38 -0.33 -2.00 3.19
C ALA A 38 -0.95 -3.15 4.00
N VAL A 39 -1.59 -4.11 3.31
CA VAL A 39 -2.18 -5.31 3.94
C VAL A 39 -1.10 -6.12 4.66
N LYS A 40 0.06 -6.36 4.03
CA LYS A 40 1.20 -7.05 4.65
C LYS A 40 1.73 -6.32 5.88
N ALA A 41 1.64 -4.99 5.91
CA ALA A 41 2.04 -4.16 7.05
C ALA A 41 0.97 -4.04 8.14
N GLY A 42 -0.19 -4.70 8.01
CA GLY A 42 -1.29 -4.63 8.97
C GLY A 42 -2.06 -3.31 8.93
N ILE A 43 -1.95 -2.54 7.85
CA ILE A 43 -2.66 -1.29 7.65
C ILE A 43 -4.02 -1.58 7.01
N LYS A 44 -5.10 -0.97 7.52
CA LYS A 44 -6.43 -1.03 6.92
C LYS A 44 -6.35 -0.42 5.52
N ALA A 45 -6.73 -1.16 4.48
CA ALA A 45 -6.63 -0.71 3.10
C ALA A 45 -7.86 -1.10 2.25
N GLU A 46 -8.15 -0.30 1.23
CA GLU A 46 -9.14 -0.56 0.18
C GLU A 46 -8.52 -0.30 -1.20
N LEU A 47 -8.71 -1.25 -2.11
CA LEU A 47 -8.32 -1.14 -3.50
C LEU A 47 -9.50 -0.61 -4.31
N LEU A 48 -9.33 0.55 -4.95
CA LEU A 48 -10.42 1.31 -5.61
C LEU A 48 -11.04 0.59 -6.83
N ARG A 49 -10.32 -0.35 -7.45
CA ARG A 49 -10.80 -1.15 -8.58
C ARG A 49 -10.14 -2.51 -8.54
N GLU A 50 -10.92 -3.59 -8.43
CA GLU A 50 -10.50 -4.82 -9.09
C GLU A 50 -10.49 -4.48 -10.58
N THR A 51 -9.35 -4.58 -11.26
CA THR A 51 -9.35 -4.53 -12.72
C THR A 51 -10.17 -5.71 -13.21
N THR A 52 -11.49 -5.55 -13.34
CA THR A 52 -12.24 -6.29 -14.33
C THR A 52 -11.62 -5.85 -15.64
N SER A 53 -10.75 -6.68 -16.21
CA SER A 53 -10.32 -6.53 -17.59
C SER A 53 -11.57 -6.22 -18.40
N SER A 54 -11.58 -5.06 -19.07
CA SER A 54 -12.65 -4.68 -19.98
C SER A 54 -12.95 -5.85 -20.94
N PRO A 55 -14.22 -6.03 -21.36
CA PRO A 55 -14.64 -7.18 -22.18
C PRO A 55 -13.78 -7.44 -23.42
#